data_AF-A0A7U6KRU7-F1
#
_entry.id   AF-A0A7U6KRU7-F1
#
_cell.length_a   1.000
_cell.length_b   1.000
_cell.length_c   1.000
_cell.angle_alpha   90.00
_cell.angle_beta   90.00
_cell.angle_gamma   90.00
#
_symmetry.space_group_name_H-M   'P 1'
#
loop_
_entity.id
_entity.type
_entity.pdbx_description
1 polymer ?
#
loop_
_entity_poly.entity_id
_entity_poly.type
_entity_poly.pdbx_seq_one_letter_code
_entity_poly.pdbx_strand_id
1 'polypeptide(L)'
;MILIPKKLAKYLQDDERDTWTYQLNLTSSEVQQVMRHVWETKSLKMPYYFTTDNCASEILRLIDVIRPQQNLLKQLAYVVVPSDVIQLLNSQNLLANATYTPADNTLRQAQLNDVKQQRAQLGYYNSAKQTLNEIKSAQINPVSSLSDDGQRLRKRQIEVSDNNPIDRHPLQLGVIAIGQRGDNDYIDIGFRAGFHDTLDHASGYSQFFNLEGVAATLRLYDTDDDKPNQPDSVVLQNATLIRGRSFNPYQCWQKRQNVGYKH
;
A
#
# COMPACT_ATOMS: atom_id res chain seq x y z
N MET A 1 22.29 -14.56 12.50
CA MET A 1 22.35 -13.10 12.72
C MET A 1 22.20 -12.43 11.37
N ILE A 2 21.05 -11.81 11.08
CA ILE A 2 20.71 -11.34 9.72
C ILE A 2 21.13 -9.88 9.62
N LEU A 3 22.10 -9.59 8.74
CA LEU A 3 22.46 -8.23 8.37
C LEU A 3 21.33 -7.62 7.54
N ILE A 4 20.92 -6.40 7.87
CA ILE A 4 19.85 -5.72 7.16
C ILE A 4 20.41 -4.90 6.00
N PRO A 5 19.80 -4.98 4.79
CA PRO A 5 20.22 -4.14 3.68
C PRO A 5 20.06 -2.66 4.01
N LYS A 6 21.05 -1.83 3.63
CA LYS A 6 21.01 -0.36 3.80
C LYS A 6 19.70 0.27 3.29
N LYS A 7 19.12 -0.30 2.23
CA LYS A 7 17.86 0.18 1.65
C LYS A 7 16.66 -0.02 2.59
N LEU A 8 16.61 -1.15 3.31
CA LEU A 8 15.57 -1.37 4.31
C LEU A 8 15.74 -0.41 5.49
N ALA A 9 16.98 -0.20 5.96
CA ALA A 9 17.26 0.77 7.02
C ALA A 9 16.77 2.18 6.65
N LYS A 10 17.06 2.62 5.42
CA LYS A 10 16.57 3.89 4.88
C LYS A 10 15.04 4.00 4.89
N TYR A 11 14.33 2.94 4.48
CA TYR A 11 12.86 2.96 4.48
C TYR A 11 12.27 3.15 5.88
N LEU A 12 12.86 2.49 6.88
CA LEU A 12 12.35 2.51 8.25
C LEU A 12 12.67 3.84 8.99
N GLN A 13 13.86 4.40 8.76
CA GLN A 13 14.36 5.56 9.52
C GLN A 13 14.17 6.89 8.78
N ASP A 14 14.55 6.97 7.51
CA ASP A 14 14.53 8.23 6.76
C ASP A 14 13.17 8.49 6.12
N ASP A 15 12.64 7.46 5.45
CA ASP A 15 11.39 7.58 4.70
C ASP A 15 10.17 7.36 5.60
N GLU A 16 10.41 6.84 6.81
CA GLU A 16 9.44 6.54 7.86
C GLU A 16 8.26 5.68 7.37
N ARG A 17 8.59 4.61 6.65
CA ARG A 17 7.63 3.67 6.06
C ARG A 17 7.76 2.29 6.68
N ASP A 18 6.64 1.79 7.19
CA ASP A 18 6.53 0.40 7.59
C ASP A 18 6.83 -0.53 6.40
N THR A 19 7.30 -1.73 6.70
CA THR A 19 7.64 -2.70 5.66
C THR A 19 7.12 -4.09 5.97
N TRP A 20 6.61 -4.75 4.94
CA TRP A 20 6.37 -6.19 4.92
C TRP A 20 7.48 -6.85 4.12
N THR A 21 8.14 -7.85 4.71
CA THR A 21 9.15 -8.68 4.05
C THR A 21 8.60 -10.10 3.91
N TYR A 22 8.65 -10.63 2.68
CA TYR A 22 8.20 -11.98 2.37
C TYR A 22 9.39 -12.86 2.03
N GLN A 23 9.59 -13.93 2.78
CA GLN A 23 10.58 -14.94 2.43
C GLN A 23 9.97 -15.91 1.44
N LEU A 24 10.66 -16.15 0.32
CA LEU A 24 10.23 -17.13 -0.67
C LEU A 24 10.61 -18.55 -0.23
N ASN A 25 9.73 -19.51 -0.50
CA ASN A 25 9.92 -20.93 -0.26
C ASN A 25 10.66 -21.59 -1.44
N LEU A 26 11.95 -21.28 -1.58
CA LEU A 26 12.79 -21.80 -2.67
C LEU A 26 13.83 -22.79 -2.16
N THR A 27 14.10 -23.84 -2.94
CA THR A 27 15.23 -24.74 -2.67
C THR A 27 16.56 -24.07 -3.03
N SER A 28 17.68 -24.59 -2.49
CA SER A 28 19.02 -24.07 -2.82
C SER A 28 19.33 -24.13 -4.32
N SER A 29 18.85 -25.16 -5.02
CA SER A 29 19.04 -25.31 -6.46
C SER A 29 18.36 -24.19 -7.27
N GLU A 30 17.17 -23.79 -6.83
CA GLU A 30 16.40 -22.71 -7.45
C GLU A 30 17.03 -21.35 -7.18
N VAL A 31 17.48 -21.11 -5.95
CA VAL A 31 18.20 -19.87 -5.60
C VAL A 31 19.43 -19.72 -6.51
N GLN A 32 20.20 -20.79 -6.72
CA GLN A 32 21.35 -20.75 -7.63
C GLN A 32 20.93 -20.47 -9.08
N GLN A 33 19.80 -21.03 -9.54
CA GLN A 33 19.30 -20.77 -10.89
C GLN A 33 18.86 -19.31 -11.06
N VAL A 34 18.16 -18.73 -10.09
CA VAL A 34 17.82 -17.30 -10.08
C VAL A 34 19.09 -16.45 -10.13
N MET A 35 20.09 -16.76 -9.32
CA MET A 35 21.37 -16.02 -9.30
C MET A 35 22.12 -16.10 -10.64
N ARG A 36 22.11 -17.27 -11.30
CA ARG A 36 22.68 -17.42 -12.66
C ARG A 36 21.94 -16.53 -13.65
N HIS A 37 20.61 -16.54 -13.62
CA HIS A 37 19.81 -15.72 -14.53
C HIS A 37 20.02 -14.21 -14.30
N VAL A 38 20.08 -13.75 -13.05
CA VAL A 38 20.40 -12.36 -12.73
C VAL A 38 21.79 -11.97 -13.26
N TRP A 39 22.78 -12.87 -13.17
CA TRP A 39 24.12 -12.63 -13.71
C TRP A 39 24.13 -12.52 -15.23
N GLU A 40 23.31 -13.33 -15.91
CA GLU A 40 23.19 -13.36 -17.36
C GLU A 40 22.48 -12.10 -17.90
N THR A 41 21.48 -11.58 -17.16
CA THR A 41 20.66 -10.44 -17.58
C THR A 41 21.15 -9.08 -17.08
N LYS A 42 22.17 -9.03 -16.21
CA LYS A 42 22.65 -7.79 -15.56
C LYS A 42 23.03 -6.64 -16.51
N SER A 43 23.38 -6.94 -17.76
CA SER A 43 23.83 -5.96 -18.76
C SER A 43 22.74 -5.59 -19.77
N LEU A 44 21.55 -6.20 -19.66
CA LEU A 44 20.43 -5.92 -20.54
C LEU A 44 19.75 -4.62 -20.11
N LYS A 45 19.40 -3.78 -21.09
CA LYS A 45 18.52 -2.63 -20.86
C LYS A 45 17.09 -3.14 -20.87
N MET A 46 16.43 -3.08 -19.73
CA MET A 46 15.02 -3.44 -19.60
C MET A 46 14.16 -2.18 -19.72
N PRO A 47 13.19 -2.15 -20.66
CA PRO A 47 12.23 -1.05 -20.72
C PRO A 47 11.36 -1.05 -19.46
N TYR A 48 11.06 0.14 -18.95
CA TYR A 48 10.23 0.30 -17.76
C TYR A 48 8.86 0.84 -18.15
N TYR A 49 7.83 0.03 -17.95
CA TYR A 49 6.42 0.40 -18.13
C TYR A 49 5.72 0.28 -16.78
N PHE A 50 5.20 1.40 -16.26
CA PHE A 50 4.63 1.47 -14.92
C PHE A 50 3.59 0.39 -14.64
N THR A 51 2.77 0.03 -15.62
CA THR A 51 1.68 -0.94 -15.48
C THR A 51 2.10 -2.39 -15.72
N THR A 52 3.04 -2.67 -16.61
CA THR A 52 3.30 -4.05 -17.10
C THR A 52 4.74 -4.53 -16.91
N ASP A 53 5.72 -3.62 -16.89
CA ASP A 53 7.15 -3.91 -16.88
C ASP A 53 7.81 -3.06 -15.78
N ASN A 54 7.50 -3.42 -14.54
CA ASN A 54 7.94 -2.72 -13.35
C ASN A 54 8.68 -3.67 -12.40
N CYS A 55 9.15 -3.16 -11.27
CA CYS A 55 9.91 -3.98 -10.31
C CYS A 55 9.12 -5.19 -9.79
N ALA A 56 7.78 -5.12 -9.75
CA ALA A 56 6.95 -6.22 -9.29
C ALA A 56 6.84 -7.33 -10.37
N SER A 57 6.76 -6.97 -11.65
CA SER A 57 6.79 -7.96 -12.73
C SER A 57 8.12 -8.71 -12.80
N GLU A 58 9.24 -8.04 -12.49
CA GLU A 58 10.55 -8.70 -12.43
C GLU A 58 10.61 -9.82 -11.40
N ILE A 59 9.93 -9.67 -10.26
CA ILE A 59 9.86 -10.76 -9.27
C ILE A 59 9.23 -12.00 -9.91
N LEU A 60 8.09 -11.85 -10.58
CA LEU A 60 7.44 -12.98 -11.25
C LEU A 60 8.28 -13.55 -12.40
N ARG A 61 8.99 -12.71 -13.16
CA ARG A 61 9.94 -13.17 -14.20
C ARG A 61 11.00 -14.08 -13.61
N LEU A 62 11.60 -13.68 -12.49
CA LEU A 62 12.62 -14.49 -11.80
C LEU A 62 12.05 -15.82 -11.29
N ILE A 63 10.81 -15.82 -10.80
CA ILE A 63 10.15 -17.06 -10.38
C ILE A 63 9.82 -17.96 -11.59
N ASP A 64 9.38 -17.39 -12.71
CA ASP A 64 9.09 -18.14 -13.93
C ASP A 64 10.35 -18.85 -14.49
N VAL A 65 11.56 -18.34 -14.22
CA VAL A 65 12.82 -19.04 -14.56
C VAL A 65 12.96 -20.38 -13.82
N ILE A 66 12.48 -20.48 -12.59
CA ILE A 66 12.59 -21.68 -11.74
C ILE A 66 11.29 -22.50 -11.66
N ARG A 67 10.18 -21.93 -12.12
CA ARG A 67 8.84 -22.52 -12.17
C ARG A 67 8.16 -22.25 -13.52
N PRO A 68 8.78 -22.58 -14.66
CA PRO A 68 8.28 -22.16 -15.98
C PRO A 68 6.89 -22.69 -16.34
N GLN A 69 6.46 -23.79 -15.72
CA GLN A 69 5.13 -24.34 -15.94
C GLN A 69 4.01 -23.48 -15.35
N GLN A 70 4.29 -22.68 -14.31
CA GLN A 70 3.29 -21.86 -13.64
C GLN A 70 2.94 -20.57 -14.42
N ASN A 71 3.85 -20.07 -15.25
CA ASN A 71 3.67 -18.87 -16.09
C ASN A 71 3.04 -17.70 -15.30
N LEU A 72 3.56 -17.42 -14.10
CA LEU A 72 2.96 -16.51 -13.13
C LEU A 72 2.76 -15.12 -13.69
N LEU A 73 3.74 -14.59 -14.44
CA LEU A 73 3.60 -13.25 -15.01
C LEU A 73 2.42 -13.15 -15.99
N LYS A 74 2.14 -14.21 -16.75
CA LYS A 74 1.01 -14.22 -17.71
C LYS A 74 -0.35 -14.20 -17.02
N GLN A 75 -0.42 -14.59 -15.74
CA GLN A 75 -1.65 -14.51 -14.97
C GLN A 75 -2.04 -13.06 -14.65
N LEU A 76 -1.09 -12.12 -14.72
CA LEU A 76 -1.31 -10.68 -14.54
C LEU A 76 -1.18 -9.91 -15.86
N ALA A 77 -1.99 -10.28 -16.85
CA ALA A 77 -1.82 -9.86 -18.25
C ALA A 77 -1.99 -8.35 -18.53
N TYR A 78 -2.72 -7.61 -17.69
CA TYR A 78 -3.08 -6.21 -17.97
C TYR A 78 -2.29 -5.20 -17.12
N VAL A 79 -2.18 -5.47 -15.81
CA VAL A 79 -1.48 -4.61 -14.86
C VAL A 79 -0.83 -5.49 -13.80
N VAL A 80 0.42 -5.22 -13.49
CA VAL A 80 1.19 -5.88 -12.44
C VAL A 80 1.33 -4.93 -11.26
N VAL A 81 0.42 -5.08 -10.29
CA VAL A 81 0.46 -4.32 -9.05
C VAL A 81 1.25 -5.12 -8.00
N PRO A 82 2.12 -4.49 -7.18
CA PRO A 82 2.93 -5.20 -6.20
C PRO A 82 2.15 -6.11 -5.25
N SER A 83 0.96 -5.70 -4.82
CA SER A 83 0.14 -6.49 -3.90
C SER A 83 -0.50 -7.71 -4.56
N ASP A 84 -0.86 -7.66 -5.86
CA ASP A 84 -1.27 -8.80 -6.67
C ASP A 84 -0.16 -9.86 -6.75
N VAL A 85 1.09 -9.41 -6.92
CA VAL A 85 2.24 -10.31 -6.94
C VAL A 85 2.35 -11.07 -5.62
N ILE A 86 2.20 -10.41 -4.47
CA ILE A 86 2.26 -11.09 -3.17
C ILE A 86 1.12 -12.09 -3.02
N GLN A 87 -0.11 -11.74 -3.39
CA GLN A 87 -1.23 -12.69 -3.34
C GLN A 87 -1.04 -13.89 -4.26
N LEU A 88 -0.53 -13.67 -5.47
CA LEU A 88 -0.26 -14.73 -6.42
C LEU A 88 0.83 -15.68 -5.87
N LEU A 89 1.91 -15.14 -5.33
CA LEU A 89 2.95 -15.96 -4.69
C LEU A 89 2.40 -16.74 -3.49
N ASN A 90 1.51 -16.14 -2.69
CA ASN A 90 0.87 -16.81 -1.57
C ASN A 90 -0.04 -17.96 -2.02
N SER A 91 -0.91 -17.73 -3.02
CA SER A 91 -1.83 -18.74 -3.53
C SER A 91 -1.12 -19.92 -4.20
N GLN A 92 0.09 -19.69 -4.72
CA GLN A 92 0.96 -20.72 -5.30
C GLN A 92 1.86 -21.41 -4.25
N ASN A 93 1.68 -21.11 -2.96
CA ASN A 93 2.49 -21.65 -1.85
C ASN A 93 4.00 -21.35 -1.99
N LEU A 94 4.34 -20.22 -2.59
CA LEU A 94 5.72 -19.78 -2.82
C LEU A 94 6.25 -18.88 -1.70
N LEU A 95 5.43 -18.54 -0.71
CA LEU A 95 5.84 -17.76 0.46
C LEU A 95 6.07 -18.69 1.66
N ALA A 96 7.23 -18.57 2.30
CA ALA A 96 7.59 -19.31 3.51
C ALA A 96 7.18 -18.57 4.78
N ASN A 97 7.36 -17.24 4.81
CA ASN A 97 6.91 -16.39 5.91
C ASN A 97 6.69 -14.94 5.46
N ALA A 98 5.96 -14.20 6.28
CA ALA A 98 5.79 -12.75 6.19
C ALA A 98 6.24 -12.12 7.50
N THR A 99 7.04 -11.06 7.42
CA THR A 99 7.54 -10.31 8.58
C THR A 99 7.20 -8.85 8.44
N TYR A 100 6.45 -8.32 9.40
CA TYR A 100 6.22 -6.89 9.54
C TYR A 100 7.36 -6.23 10.31
N THR A 101 7.86 -5.11 9.80
CA THR A 101 8.84 -4.27 10.48
C THR A 101 8.33 -2.83 10.51
N PRO A 102 8.01 -2.29 11.70
CA PRO A 102 7.51 -0.92 11.82
C PRO A 102 8.62 0.10 11.58
N ALA A 103 8.27 1.24 11.02
CA ALA A 103 9.14 2.40 10.95
C ALA A 103 9.23 3.13 12.29
N ASP A 104 10.22 4.02 12.39
CA ASP A 104 10.47 4.77 13.62
C ASP A 104 9.27 5.67 13.99
N ASN A 105 8.53 6.22 13.01
CA ASN A 105 7.30 6.98 13.28
C ASN A 105 6.18 6.14 13.88
N THR A 106 5.97 4.93 13.38
CA THR A 106 4.94 3.99 13.86
C THR A 106 5.23 3.61 15.30
N LEU A 107 6.50 3.34 15.63
CA LEU A 107 6.89 3.08 17.01
C LEU A 107 6.67 4.29 17.92
N ARG A 108 7.02 5.49 17.46
CA ARG A 108 6.76 6.72 18.22
C ARG A 108 5.26 6.92 18.44
N GLN A 109 4.44 6.69 17.41
CA GLN A 109 2.99 6.81 17.51
C GLN A 109 2.39 5.78 18.47
N ALA A 110 2.88 4.54 18.44
CA ALA A 110 2.46 3.49 19.38
C ALA A 110 2.74 3.91 20.83
N GLN A 111 3.94 4.42 21.13
CA GLN A 111 4.27 4.93 22.47
C GLN A 111 3.38 6.10 22.90
N LEU A 112 3.07 7.03 21.98
CA LEU A 112 2.15 8.13 22.28
C LEU A 112 0.74 7.63 22.57
N ASN A 113 0.28 6.60 21.85
CA ASN A 113 -1.01 5.97 22.09
C ASN A 113 -1.07 5.29 23.45
N ASP A 114 -0.02 4.55 23.84
CA ASP A 114 0.07 3.90 25.15
C ASP A 114 0.00 4.92 26.30
N VAL A 115 0.78 6.01 26.20
CA VAL A 115 0.76 7.10 27.19
C VAL A 115 -0.61 7.76 27.25
N LYS A 116 -1.25 8.00 26.09
CA LYS A 116 -2.59 8.59 26.02
C LYS A 116 -3.63 7.68 26.67
N GLN A 117 -3.59 6.38 26.42
CA GLN A 117 -4.50 5.40 27.02
C GLN A 117 -4.31 5.34 28.55
N GLN A 118 -3.08 5.26 29.03
CA GLN A 118 -2.78 5.28 30.47
C GLN A 118 -3.29 6.55 31.14
N ARG A 119 -3.08 7.72 30.53
CA ARG A 119 -3.58 9.00 31.05
C ARG A 119 -5.11 9.04 31.11
N ALA A 120 -5.78 8.55 30.07
CA ALA A 120 -7.25 8.50 30.03
C ALA A 120 -7.83 7.58 31.12
N GLN A 121 -7.20 6.42 31.37
CA GLN A 121 -7.57 5.51 32.47
C GLN A 121 -7.43 6.16 33.85
N LEU A 122 -6.45 7.06 34.00
CA LEU A 122 -6.21 7.82 35.23
C LEU A 122 -7.06 9.10 35.32
N GLY A 123 -7.95 9.37 34.34
CA GLY A 123 -8.82 10.55 34.31
C GLY A 123 -8.10 11.87 34.01
N TYR A 124 -6.84 11.82 33.53
CA TYR A 124 -6.08 13.01 33.19
C TYR A 124 -6.41 13.50 31.76
N TYR A 125 -6.91 14.73 31.67
CA TYR A 125 -7.10 15.44 30.40
C TYR A 125 -6.30 16.74 30.42
N ASN A 126 -5.26 16.85 29.59
CA ASN A 126 -4.44 18.05 29.52
C ASN A 126 -5.20 19.20 28.84
N SER A 127 -4.96 20.43 29.30
CA SER A 127 -5.35 21.61 28.52
C SER A 127 -4.54 21.69 27.21
N ALA A 128 -5.07 22.36 26.19
CA ALA A 128 -4.38 22.56 24.91
C ALA A 128 -3.00 23.23 25.08
N LYS A 129 -2.87 24.13 26.08
CA LYS A 129 -1.62 24.84 26.39
C LYS A 129 -0.56 23.92 27.02
N GLN A 130 -0.96 23.01 27.91
CA GLN A 130 -0.05 21.99 28.46
C GLN A 130 0.42 21.04 27.38
N THR A 131 -0.48 20.59 26.51
CA THR A 131 -0.16 19.70 25.39
C THR A 131 0.88 20.33 24.47
N LEU A 132 0.74 21.61 24.12
CA LEU A 132 1.70 22.32 23.28
C LEU A 132 3.09 22.44 23.92
N ASN A 133 3.15 22.65 25.25
CA ASN A 133 4.42 22.73 25.97
C ASN A 133 5.10 21.36 26.06
N GLU A 134 4.34 20.29 26.29
CA GLU A 134 4.85 18.91 26.26
C GLU A 134 5.41 18.54 24.87
N ILE A 135 4.73 18.92 23.79
CA ILE A 135 5.22 18.68 22.42
C ILE A 135 6.53 19.43 22.16
N LYS A 136 6.68 20.65 22.68
CA LYS A 136 7.91 21.46 22.52
C LYS A 136 9.07 20.94 23.36
N SER A 137 8.80 20.34 24.52
CA SER A 137 9.82 19.84 25.44
C SER A 137 10.14 18.35 25.26
N ALA A 138 9.33 17.62 24.51
CA ALA A 138 9.57 16.22 24.18
C ALA A 138 10.92 16.08 23.46
N GLN A 139 11.75 15.16 23.96
CA GLN A 139 12.96 14.78 23.23
C GLN A 139 12.57 14.11 21.91
N ILE A 140 13.36 14.37 20.85
CA ILE A 140 13.23 13.66 19.59
C ILE A 140 13.48 12.18 19.89
N ASN A 141 12.43 11.38 19.77
CA ASN A 141 12.35 10.05 20.35
C ASN A 141 13.40 9.11 19.71
N PRO A 142 14.32 8.48 20.47
CA PRO A 142 15.38 7.61 19.95
C PRO A 142 14.89 6.20 19.55
N VAL A 143 13.57 5.99 19.56
CA VAL A 143 12.96 4.69 19.34
C VAL A 143 13.05 4.34 17.87
N SER A 144 13.81 3.27 17.62
CA SER A 144 13.98 2.71 16.29
C SER A 144 13.76 1.21 16.26
N SER A 145 13.34 0.73 15.08
CA SER A 145 13.35 -0.69 14.70
C SER A 145 14.76 -1.20 14.37
N LEU A 146 15.77 -0.32 14.30
CA LEU A 146 17.15 -0.72 14.08
C LEU A 146 17.99 -0.67 15.36
N SER A 147 19.05 -1.47 15.38
CA SER A 147 20.16 -1.34 16.32
C SER A 147 20.92 -0.03 16.09
N ASP A 148 21.69 0.39 17.10
CA ASP A 148 22.42 1.67 17.05
C ASP A 148 23.49 1.71 15.95
N ASP A 149 23.97 0.54 15.50
CA ASP A 149 24.86 0.39 14.33
C ASP A 149 24.12 0.39 12.98
N GLY A 150 22.78 0.44 12.99
CA GLY A 150 21.91 0.42 11.81
C GLY A 150 21.91 -0.91 11.05
N GLN A 151 22.54 -1.97 11.57
CA GLN A 151 22.75 -3.22 10.83
C GLN A 151 21.73 -4.33 11.14
N ARG A 152 20.94 -4.20 12.20
CA ARG A 152 20.07 -5.28 12.71
C ARG A 152 18.71 -4.76 13.10
N LEU A 153 17.68 -5.59 12.91
CA LEU A 153 16.34 -5.30 13.43
C LEU A 153 16.28 -5.57 14.94
N ARG A 154 15.73 -4.61 15.67
CA ARG A 154 15.26 -4.78 17.05
C ARG A 154 13.81 -5.24 16.99
N LYS A 155 13.50 -6.38 17.61
CA LYS A 155 12.09 -6.79 17.78
C LYS A 155 11.39 -5.77 18.67
N ARG A 156 10.35 -5.14 18.15
CA ARG A 156 9.47 -4.24 18.89
C ARG A 156 8.08 -4.88 18.90
N GLN A 157 7.50 -4.99 20.10
CA GLN A 157 6.12 -5.45 20.23
C GLN A 157 5.22 -4.23 20.07
N ILE A 158 4.51 -4.18 18.95
CA ILE A 158 3.41 -3.26 18.72
C ILE A 158 2.27 -4.04 18.08
N GLU A 159 1.06 -3.53 18.19
CA GLU A 159 -0.05 -4.00 17.38
C GLU A 159 0.25 -3.70 15.91
N VAL A 160 0.23 -4.74 15.08
CA VAL A 160 0.54 -4.62 13.65
C VAL A 160 -0.69 -4.07 12.94
N SER A 161 -0.48 -3.08 12.08
CA SER A 161 -1.55 -2.56 11.22
C SER A 161 -2.05 -3.66 10.29
N ASP A 162 -3.36 -3.72 10.09
CA ASP A 162 -4.03 -4.66 9.18
C ASP A 162 -3.82 -4.25 7.71
N ASN A 163 -2.56 -4.20 7.28
CA ASN A 163 -2.13 -3.70 5.98
C ASN A 163 -1.24 -4.68 5.22
N ASN A 164 -1.29 -5.98 5.58
CA ASN A 164 -0.51 -7.04 4.95
C ASN A 164 -1.05 -7.36 3.53
N PRO A 165 -0.28 -7.14 2.45
CA PRO A 165 -0.70 -7.45 1.08
C PRO A 165 -1.29 -8.85 0.83
N ILE A 166 -1.00 -9.85 1.66
CA ILE A 166 -1.61 -11.19 1.56
C ILE A 166 -3.12 -11.12 1.77
N ASP A 167 -3.56 -10.31 2.73
CA ASP A 167 -4.94 -10.26 3.23
C ASP A 167 -5.82 -9.29 2.41
N ARG A 168 -5.27 -8.66 1.38
CA ARG A 168 -5.99 -7.71 0.54
C ARG A 168 -7.20 -8.34 -0.15
N HIS A 169 -8.22 -7.55 -0.41
CA HIS A 169 -9.38 -7.97 -1.22
C HIS A 169 -9.41 -7.28 -2.59
N PRO A 170 -9.93 -7.93 -3.66
CA PRO A 170 -10.04 -7.28 -4.96
C PRO A 170 -10.83 -5.97 -4.87
N LEU A 171 -10.24 -4.86 -5.34
CA LEU A 171 -10.84 -3.53 -5.29
C LEU A 171 -11.76 -3.25 -6.48
N GLN A 172 -12.71 -4.15 -6.73
CA GLN A 172 -13.74 -3.96 -7.75
C GLN A 172 -15.09 -3.74 -7.06
N LEU A 173 -15.73 -2.62 -7.35
CA LEU A 173 -17.01 -2.24 -6.79
C LEU A 173 -18.02 -2.00 -7.92
N GLY A 174 -19.08 -2.80 -7.93
CA GLY A 174 -20.29 -2.50 -8.69
C GLY A 174 -21.25 -1.67 -7.82
N VAL A 175 -21.89 -0.67 -8.40
CA VAL A 175 -22.89 0.16 -7.71
C VAL A 175 -24.15 0.19 -8.57
N ILE A 176 -25.31 -0.05 -7.97
CA ILE A 176 -26.61 0.19 -8.59
C ILE A 176 -27.32 1.22 -7.73
N ALA A 177 -27.79 2.30 -8.33
CA ALA A 177 -28.57 3.33 -7.64
C ALA A 177 -29.80 3.70 -8.46
N ILE A 178 -30.87 4.09 -7.78
CA ILE A 178 -32.11 4.57 -8.39
C ILE A 178 -32.34 5.99 -7.88
N GLY A 179 -32.79 6.89 -8.75
CA GLY A 179 -33.05 8.26 -8.36
C GLY A 179 -33.97 9.00 -9.32
N GLN A 180 -34.29 10.24 -8.97
CA GLN A 180 -35.13 11.13 -9.78
C GLN A 180 -34.38 12.41 -10.10
N ARG A 181 -34.58 12.95 -11.31
CA ARG A 181 -34.02 14.24 -11.72
C ARG A 181 -35.04 15.01 -12.56
N GLY A 182 -35.65 16.03 -11.97
CA GLY A 182 -36.82 16.67 -12.58
C GLY A 182 -37.99 15.70 -12.51
N ASP A 183 -38.67 15.51 -13.63
CA ASP A 183 -39.81 14.59 -13.75
C ASP A 183 -39.41 13.18 -14.23
N ASN A 184 -38.11 12.90 -14.37
CA ASN A 184 -37.61 11.63 -14.91
C ASN A 184 -37.01 10.75 -13.81
N ASP A 185 -37.39 9.48 -13.83
CA ASP A 185 -36.74 8.42 -13.05
C ASP A 185 -35.47 7.96 -13.75
N TYR A 186 -34.50 7.47 -12.99
CA TYR A 186 -33.29 6.89 -13.55
C TYR A 186 -32.68 5.79 -12.70
N ILE A 187 -31.94 4.91 -13.36
CA ILE A 187 -31.10 3.88 -12.78
C ILE A 187 -29.65 4.17 -13.15
N ASP A 188 -28.77 4.27 -12.17
CA ASP A 188 -27.33 4.33 -12.34
C ASP A 188 -26.72 2.94 -12.18
N ILE A 189 -25.90 2.53 -13.16
CA ILE A 189 -25.06 1.35 -13.11
C ILE A 189 -23.61 1.82 -13.13
N GLY A 190 -22.94 1.69 -11.99
CA GLY A 190 -21.56 2.08 -11.76
C GLY A 190 -20.62 0.89 -11.66
N PHE A 191 -19.41 1.05 -12.18
CA PHE A 191 -18.29 0.14 -12.00
C PHE A 191 -17.05 0.93 -11.59
N ARG A 192 -16.33 0.45 -10.57
CA ARG A 192 -15.02 0.96 -10.16
C ARG A 192 -14.04 -0.20 -10.03
N ALA A 193 -12.84 -0.05 -10.58
CA ALA A 193 -11.74 -0.99 -10.48
C ALA A 193 -10.49 -0.31 -9.95
N GLY A 194 -9.78 -1.00 -9.04
CA GLY A 194 -8.61 -0.45 -8.36
C GLY A 194 -9.00 0.72 -7.44
N PHE A 195 -10.16 0.63 -6.78
CA PHE A 195 -10.69 1.65 -5.87
C PHE A 195 -10.37 1.36 -4.40
N HIS A 196 -9.64 2.24 -3.71
CA HIS A 196 -9.44 2.21 -2.27
C HIS A 196 -9.51 3.64 -1.72
N ASP A 197 -10.27 3.85 -0.64
CA ASP A 197 -10.36 5.14 0.04
C ASP A 197 -9.59 5.13 1.37
N THR A 198 -9.07 6.29 1.75
CA THR A 198 -8.38 6.57 3.00
C THR A 198 -9.19 6.25 4.26
N LEU A 199 -10.52 6.25 4.18
CA LEU A 199 -11.42 5.94 5.29
C LEU A 199 -11.89 4.48 5.28
N ASP A 200 -11.58 3.73 4.23
CA ASP A 200 -11.92 2.33 4.13
C ASP A 200 -10.74 1.53 4.68
N HIS A 201 -10.85 1.06 5.93
CA HIS A 201 -9.83 0.20 6.55
C HIS A 201 -9.90 -1.22 6.00
N ALA A 202 -9.86 -1.36 4.68
CA ALA A 202 -9.81 -2.66 4.04
C ALA A 202 -8.45 -3.31 4.37
N SER A 203 -8.50 -4.50 4.96
CA SER A 203 -7.32 -5.33 5.25
C SER A 203 -6.41 -5.41 4.03
N GLY A 204 -5.10 -5.35 4.26
CA GLY A 204 -4.08 -5.56 3.24
C GLY A 204 -3.73 -4.36 2.35
N TYR A 205 -4.23 -3.16 2.67
CA TYR A 205 -3.88 -1.91 2.00
C TYR A 205 -3.04 -0.98 2.88
N SER A 206 -2.11 -0.25 2.25
CA SER A 206 -1.34 0.79 2.95
C SER A 206 -2.27 1.90 3.42
N GLN A 207 -2.11 2.32 4.67
CA GLN A 207 -2.81 3.48 5.22
C GLN A 207 -2.45 4.76 4.45
N PHE A 208 -3.39 5.72 4.43
CA PHE A 208 -3.24 7.07 3.84
C PHE A 208 -2.99 7.11 2.32
N PHE A 209 -3.27 6.01 1.63
CA PHE A 209 -3.24 5.95 0.17
C PHE A 209 -4.68 5.84 -0.34
N ASN A 210 -5.04 6.67 -1.32
CA ASN A 210 -6.27 6.53 -2.08
C ASN A 210 -5.89 6.39 -3.56
N LEU A 211 -6.44 5.36 -4.19
CA LEU A 211 -6.32 5.12 -5.60
C LEU A 211 -7.69 4.76 -6.12
N GLU A 212 -8.10 5.44 -7.18
CA GLU A 212 -9.21 5.08 -8.04
C GLU A 212 -8.59 4.84 -9.42
N GLY A 213 -8.60 3.58 -9.86
CA GLY A 213 -8.22 3.26 -11.23
C GLY A 213 -9.34 3.67 -12.18
N VAL A 214 -10.00 2.66 -12.75
CA VAL A 214 -11.08 2.86 -13.72
C VAL A 214 -12.40 3.03 -12.98
N ALA A 215 -13.11 4.12 -13.24
CA ALA A 215 -14.48 4.29 -12.77
C ALA A 215 -15.37 4.76 -13.92
N ALA A 216 -16.55 4.16 -14.07
CA ALA A 216 -17.55 4.60 -15.02
C ALA A 216 -18.95 4.42 -14.44
N THR A 217 -19.83 5.38 -14.70
CA THR A 217 -21.23 5.31 -14.33
C THR A 217 -22.09 5.58 -15.56
N LEU A 218 -22.92 4.60 -15.90
CA LEU A 218 -23.95 4.73 -16.92
C LEU A 218 -25.28 5.04 -16.23
N ARG A 219 -25.99 6.05 -16.73
CA ARG A 219 -27.34 6.40 -16.29
C ARG A 219 -28.34 6.02 -17.35
N LEU A 220 -29.37 5.29 -16.95
CA LEU A 220 -30.50 4.89 -17.76
C LEU A 220 -31.70 5.72 -17.30
N TYR A 221 -32.28 6.55 -18.17
CA TYR A 221 -33.50 7.30 -17.84
C TYR A 221 -34.74 6.51 -18.25
N ASP A 222 -35.75 6.57 -17.39
CA ASP A 222 -37.11 6.13 -17.66
C ASP A 222 -37.98 7.39 -17.73
N THR A 223 -38.52 7.68 -18.92
CA THR A 223 -39.45 8.79 -19.12
C THR A 223 -40.86 8.19 -19.19
N ASP A 224 -41.85 8.87 -18.62
CA ASP A 224 -43.24 8.41 -18.42
C ASP A 224 -44.04 8.25 -19.74
N ASP A 225 -43.39 7.85 -20.85
CA ASP A 225 -43.96 7.73 -22.20
C ASP A 225 -44.09 6.24 -22.62
N ASP A 226 -45.29 5.68 -22.41
CA ASP A 226 -45.99 4.59 -23.12
C ASP A 226 -45.25 3.30 -23.60
N LYS A 227 -43.97 3.08 -23.29
CA LYS A 227 -43.21 1.87 -23.67
C LYS A 227 -42.64 1.16 -22.44
N PRO A 228 -43.36 0.18 -21.88
CA PRO A 228 -42.87 -0.56 -20.72
C PRO A 228 -41.58 -1.31 -21.04
N ASN A 229 -40.56 -1.14 -20.18
CA ASN A 229 -39.31 -1.91 -20.09
C ASN A 229 -38.12 -1.53 -21.01
N GLN A 230 -38.03 -0.31 -21.55
CA GLN A 230 -36.80 0.16 -22.23
C GLN A 230 -36.41 1.58 -21.79
N PRO A 231 -35.14 1.83 -21.41
CA PRO A 231 -34.70 3.17 -21.06
C PRO A 231 -34.66 4.06 -22.31
N ASP A 232 -35.25 5.24 -22.24
CA ASP A 232 -35.35 6.17 -23.38
C ASP A 232 -34.00 6.80 -23.75
N SER A 233 -33.10 6.91 -22.77
CA SER A 233 -31.74 7.39 -23.02
C SER A 233 -30.72 6.76 -22.08
N VAL A 234 -29.51 6.54 -22.63
CA VAL A 234 -28.33 6.09 -21.89
C VAL A 234 -27.30 7.19 -21.91
N VAL A 235 -26.86 7.64 -20.73
CA VAL A 235 -25.89 8.72 -20.59
C VAL A 235 -24.69 8.25 -19.78
N LEU A 236 -23.49 8.43 -20.33
CA LEU A 236 -22.25 8.28 -19.56
C LEU A 236 -22.10 9.48 -18.62
N GLN A 237 -22.32 9.28 -17.32
CA GLN A 237 -22.26 10.35 -16.32
C GLN A 237 -20.83 10.72 -15.97
N ASN A 238 -19.97 9.72 -15.83
CA ASN A 238 -18.56 9.93 -15.53
C ASN A 238 -17.70 8.82 -16.16
N ALA A 239 -16.44 9.16 -16.42
CA ALA A 239 -15.39 8.21 -16.77
C ALA A 239 -14.07 8.71 -16.19
N THR A 240 -13.51 7.99 -15.24
CA THR A 240 -12.17 8.22 -14.68
C THR A 240 -11.27 7.06 -15.09
N LEU A 241 -10.07 7.37 -15.58
CA LEU A 241 -9.08 6.35 -15.96
C LEU A 241 -8.12 6.01 -14.82
N ILE A 242 -7.54 7.04 -14.19
CA ILE A 242 -6.67 6.92 -13.00
C ILE A 242 -6.77 8.23 -12.21
N ARG A 243 -7.00 8.14 -10.90
CA ARG A 243 -6.89 9.23 -9.93
C ARG A 243 -6.29 8.68 -8.64
N GLY A 244 -5.26 9.32 -8.11
CA GLY A 244 -4.63 8.90 -6.86
C GLY A 244 -4.28 10.07 -5.97
N ARG A 245 -4.36 9.86 -4.66
CA ARG A 245 -3.89 10.79 -3.63
C ARG A 245 -3.16 10.00 -2.57
N SER A 246 -1.93 10.40 -2.27
CA SER A 246 -1.15 9.81 -1.18
C SER A 246 -0.85 10.90 -0.17
N PHE A 247 -1.24 10.68 1.08
CA PHE A 247 -0.92 11.57 2.18
C PHE A 247 0.22 10.96 2.98
N ASN A 248 1.46 11.27 2.59
CA ASN A 248 2.61 10.92 3.41
C ASN A 248 2.95 12.15 4.28
N PRO A 249 2.75 12.11 5.62
CA PRO A 249 3.14 13.22 6.47
C PRO A 249 4.67 13.39 6.40
N TYR A 250 5.13 14.37 5.62
CA TYR A 250 6.55 14.67 5.49
C TYR A 250 7.01 15.46 6.72
N GLN A 251 8.00 14.96 7.46
CA GLN A 251 8.63 15.73 8.53
C GLN A 251 9.52 16.82 7.91
N CYS A 252 8.95 18.01 7.68
CA CYS A 252 9.65 19.15 7.06
C CYS A 252 10.84 19.69 7.90
N TRP A 253 10.98 19.26 9.16
CA TRP A 253 11.85 19.91 10.14
C TRP A 253 13.28 19.34 10.19
N GLN A 254 13.49 18.05 9.87
CA GLN A 254 14.84 17.45 9.86
C GLN A 254 15.73 18.03 8.73
N LYS A 255 15.17 18.37 7.56
CA LYS A 255 15.96 18.98 6.46
C LYS A 255 16.45 20.39 6.76
N ARG A 256 15.82 21.12 7.70
CA ARG A 256 16.26 22.48 8.06
C ARG A 256 17.51 22.49 8.95
N GLN A 257 17.82 21.40 9.64
CA GLN A 257 19.02 21.35 10.50
C GLN A 257 20.33 21.09 9.73
N ASN A 258 20.26 20.56 8.50
CA ASN A 258 21.44 20.37 7.64
C ASN A 258 21.70 21.56 6.68
N VAL A 259 20.95 22.65 6.80
CA VAL A 259 21.25 23.93 6.12
C VAL A 259 21.85 24.88 7.16
N GLY A 260 22.93 24.45 7.80
CA GLY A 260 23.77 25.26 8.68
C GLY A 260 25.04 25.66 7.92
N TYR A 261 25.11 26.93 7.54
CA TYR A 261 26.26 27.73 7.10
C TYR A 261 27.60 26.99 6.89
N LYS A 262 28.00 26.83 5.63
CA LYS A 262 29.41 26.89 5.24
C LYS A 262 29.78 28.36 5.02
N HIS A 263 30.46 28.96 5.99
CA HIS A 263 31.40 30.05 5.78
C HIS A 263 32.64 29.76 6.62
#